data_AF-A0A8D8C1D1-F1
#
_entry.id   AF-A0A8D8C1D1-F1
#
_cell.length_a   1.000
_cell.length_b   1.000
_cell.length_c   1.000
_cell.angle_alpha   90.00
_cell.angle_beta   90.00
_cell.angle_gamma   90.00
#
_symmetry.space_group_name_H-M   'P 1'
#
loop_
_entity.id
_entity.type
_entity.pdbx_description
1 polymer ?
#
loop_
_entity_poly.entity_id
_entity_poly.type
_entity_poly.pdbx_seq_one_letter_code
_entity_poly.pdbx_strand_id
1 'polypeptide(L)'
;MSPIPRHNTALTRIALQREAAKALLEGRESDAIFYTTTSLCAGFHAKFDADCRRFSGSDNLVTTLLEDLNGNVPKESDKFEPTKGFKDIRRQCADLPENWTVIQLSKAFTPRWNQLTHSQLLGERTAVDLVLFSFPNSELVAGSPLLIRLEPPEDPEFFALASSIAVKIKSLLTDEINTSSMRQEEMETLIGRVISGIKSWLGPWIVLFCGKFCDPDDQQLEAEVFNRVEDFCINNKRSKRNQVLISLIARRLDMVDHASIYRFCCEIEENSEQIRELYTFLVKLKDAKFEALPRFKCFPCLMIIDELLDGYPWEMMNLSQEFTRVASFQMLHSLFQAHKANIRNGYLHISVTNCHNIINPDKSLTKMSARLQTFYKEWYPHFKLIVDQPPTNAQFSSILHEADVMIYNGHGSGLQFIDGETILRHD
;
A
#
# COMPACT_ATOMS: atom_id res chain seq x y z
N MET A 1 -15.15 1.90 35.18
CA MET A 1 -14.42 2.70 34.18
C MET A 1 -13.02 2.93 34.71
N SER A 2 -12.06 2.11 34.27
CA SER A 2 -10.65 2.29 34.66
C SER A 2 -10.04 3.43 33.83
N PRO A 3 -9.11 4.23 34.40
CA PRO A 3 -8.49 5.32 33.66
C PRO A 3 -7.61 4.78 32.53
N ILE A 4 -7.83 5.31 31.33
CA ILE A 4 -7.08 4.97 30.11
C ILE A 4 -5.67 5.59 30.22
N PRO A 5 -4.57 4.84 29.96
CA PRO A 5 -3.22 5.39 29.96
C PRO A 5 -3.08 6.48 28.87
N ARG A 6 -2.52 7.64 29.24
CA ARG A 6 -2.58 8.87 28.42
C ARG A 6 -1.49 9.01 27.34
N HIS A 7 -0.43 8.20 27.35
CA HIS A 7 0.69 8.29 26.38
C HIS A 7 1.03 6.95 25.76
N ASN A 8 0.10 6.39 24.99
CA ASN A 8 0.39 5.20 24.23
C ASN A 8 0.16 5.51 22.75
N THR A 9 1.24 5.65 22.00
CA THR A 9 1.23 5.97 20.57
C THR A 9 0.47 4.93 19.73
N ALA A 10 0.31 3.72 20.26
CA ALA A 10 -0.56 2.67 19.71
C ALA A 10 -2.05 3.03 19.77
N LEU A 11 -2.49 3.82 20.76
CA LEU A 11 -3.87 4.27 20.90
C LEU A 11 -4.21 5.42 19.95
N THR A 12 -3.22 6.20 19.52
CA THR A 12 -3.40 7.32 18.59
C THR A 12 -4.01 6.85 17.27
N ARG A 13 -3.47 5.77 16.70
CA ARG A 13 -4.01 5.13 15.49
C ARG A 13 -5.49 4.80 15.66
N ILE A 14 -5.84 4.10 16.73
CA ILE A 14 -7.21 3.64 16.98
C ILE A 14 -8.17 4.81 17.19
N ALA A 15 -7.73 5.86 17.89
CA ALA A 15 -8.51 7.07 18.08
C ALA A 15 -8.81 7.76 16.74
N LEU A 16 -7.80 7.89 15.86
CA LEU A 16 -7.97 8.46 14.52
C LEU A 16 -8.90 7.60 13.65
N GLN A 17 -8.73 6.27 13.65
CA GLN A 17 -9.64 5.37 12.92
C GLN A 17 -11.09 5.50 13.42
N ARG A 18 -11.30 5.69 14.72
CA ARG A 18 -12.64 5.93 15.29
C ARG A 18 -13.24 7.25 14.80
N GLU A 19 -12.47 8.33 14.79
CA GLU A 19 -12.93 9.62 14.28
C GLU A 19 -13.20 9.58 12.76
N ALA A 20 -12.42 8.79 12.00
CA ALA A 20 -12.71 8.52 10.59
C ALA A 20 -14.06 7.83 10.40
N ALA A 21 -14.34 6.77 11.17
CA ALA A 21 -15.62 6.07 11.12
C ALA A 21 -16.80 6.99 11.48
N LYS A 22 -16.64 7.85 12.49
CA LYS A 22 -17.63 8.86 12.86
C LYS A 22 -17.86 9.88 11.74
N ALA A 23 -16.79 10.37 11.12
CA ALA A 23 -16.88 11.32 10.01
C ALA A 23 -17.64 10.74 8.82
N LEU A 24 -17.40 9.46 8.47
CA LEU A 24 -18.16 8.77 7.41
C LEU A 24 -19.65 8.66 7.73
N LEU A 25 -20.01 8.28 8.95
CA LEU A 25 -21.42 8.21 9.39
C LEU A 25 -22.14 9.56 9.31
N GLU A 26 -21.40 10.66 9.48
CA GLU A 26 -21.92 12.03 9.40
C GLU A 26 -21.81 12.62 7.98
N GLY A 27 -21.37 11.86 6.98
CA GLY A 27 -21.21 12.33 5.59
C GLY A 27 -20.04 13.29 5.38
N ARG A 28 -19.10 13.40 6.34
CA ARG A 28 -17.92 14.27 6.29
C ARG A 28 -16.73 13.55 5.66
N GLU A 29 -16.82 13.23 4.36
CA GLU A 29 -15.80 12.45 3.64
C GLU A 29 -14.38 13.05 3.72
N SER A 30 -14.22 14.36 3.58
CA SER A 30 -12.91 15.03 3.69
C SER A 30 -12.24 14.81 5.04
N ASP A 31 -13.02 14.84 6.13
CA ASP A 31 -12.50 14.62 7.47
C ASP A 31 -12.16 13.13 7.67
N ALA A 32 -12.96 12.23 7.10
CA ALA A 32 -12.67 10.80 7.11
C ALA A 32 -11.36 10.48 6.37
N ILE A 33 -11.14 11.07 5.20
CA ILE A 33 -9.88 10.94 4.44
C ILE A 33 -8.71 11.40 5.32
N PHE A 34 -8.82 12.57 5.94
CA PHE A 34 -7.77 13.08 6.81
C PHE A 34 -7.45 12.12 7.96
N TYR A 35 -8.46 11.66 8.71
CA TYR A 35 -8.25 10.78 9.85
C TYR A 35 -7.72 9.40 9.45
N THR A 36 -8.25 8.79 8.38
CA THR A 36 -7.78 7.50 7.87
C THR A 36 -6.33 7.61 7.39
N THR A 37 -5.98 8.65 6.66
CA THR A 37 -4.61 8.92 6.18
C THR A 37 -3.64 9.08 7.35
N THR A 38 -4.00 9.92 8.32
CA THR A 38 -3.16 10.24 9.49
C THR A 38 -3.04 9.06 10.45
N SER A 39 -3.98 8.11 10.43
CA SER A 39 -3.97 6.96 11.34
C SER A 39 -2.83 5.98 11.04
N LEU A 40 -2.40 5.86 9.79
CA LEU A 40 -1.33 4.96 9.40
C LEU A 40 0.02 5.47 9.88
N CYS A 41 0.77 4.60 10.54
CA CYS A 41 2.03 4.95 11.19
C CYS A 41 1.94 6.11 12.19
N ALA A 42 0.74 6.48 12.68
CA ALA A 42 0.56 7.61 13.60
C ALA A 42 1.48 7.52 14.82
N GLY A 43 1.63 6.31 15.37
CA GLY A 43 2.50 6.09 16.51
C GLY A 43 3.99 6.10 16.19
N PHE A 44 4.38 5.86 14.93
CA PHE A 44 5.74 6.04 14.44
C PHE A 44 6.03 7.53 14.24
N HIS A 45 5.15 8.25 13.55
CA HIS A 45 5.27 9.70 13.35
C HIS A 45 5.34 10.47 14.67
N ALA A 46 4.44 10.17 15.62
CA ALA A 46 4.47 10.78 16.95
C ALA A 46 5.77 10.51 17.73
N LYS A 47 6.47 9.40 17.43
CA LYS A 47 7.73 9.02 18.09
C LYS A 47 8.98 9.49 17.36
N PHE A 48 8.92 9.64 16.04
CA PHE A 48 10.11 9.71 15.18
C PHE A 48 10.05 10.84 14.14
N ASP A 49 9.02 11.69 14.14
CA ASP A 49 9.02 12.91 13.32
C ASP A 49 10.12 13.89 13.77
N ALA A 50 10.31 14.97 12.99
CA ALA A 50 11.50 15.83 12.87
C ALA A 50 12.25 16.28 14.15
N ASP A 51 11.65 16.16 15.34
CA ASP A 51 12.33 16.40 16.61
C ASP A 51 13.36 15.29 16.95
N CYS A 52 13.14 14.05 16.52
CA CYS A 52 14.14 12.97 16.66
C CYS A 52 15.35 13.14 15.72
N ARG A 53 15.21 13.88 14.62
CA ARG A 53 16.32 14.20 13.71
C ARG A 53 17.34 15.17 14.31
N ARG A 54 17.07 15.72 15.51
CA ARG A 54 17.97 16.61 16.25
C ARG A 54 18.85 15.90 17.28
N PHE A 55 18.91 14.56 17.25
CA PHE A 55 19.78 13.82 18.17
C PHE A 55 21.27 14.00 17.82
N SER A 56 21.87 15.04 18.39
CA SER A 56 23.30 15.21 18.45
C SER A 56 23.86 14.53 19.70
N GLY A 57 24.33 13.29 19.56
CA GLY A 57 25.32 12.69 20.46
C GLY A 57 24.85 12.04 21.78
N SER A 58 25.45 10.87 22.03
CA SER A 58 25.75 10.17 23.29
C SER A 58 24.70 9.88 24.37
N ASP A 59 23.48 10.42 24.34
CA ASP A 59 22.52 10.09 25.39
C ASP A 59 21.71 8.83 25.06
N ASN A 60 21.76 7.85 25.97
CA ASN A 60 21.14 6.54 25.86
C ASN A 60 19.66 6.68 25.47
N LEU A 61 19.33 6.28 24.24
CA LEU A 61 17.99 6.27 23.68
C LEU A 61 17.01 5.55 24.61
N VAL A 62 17.45 4.49 25.28
CA VAL A 62 16.66 3.76 26.29
C VAL A 62 16.29 4.63 27.49
N THR A 63 17.18 5.50 27.96
CA THR A 63 16.92 6.38 29.10
C THR A 63 15.98 7.51 28.71
N THR A 64 16.15 8.12 27.53
CA THR A 64 15.20 9.11 27.00
C THR A 64 13.84 8.48 26.70
N LEU A 65 13.79 7.26 26.15
CA LEU A 65 12.56 6.49 25.93
C LEU A 65 11.85 6.15 27.25
N LEU A 66 12.60 5.82 28.30
CA LEU A 66 12.05 5.54 29.64
C LEU A 66 11.61 6.83 30.35
N GLU A 67 12.30 7.95 30.13
CA GLU A 67 11.92 9.26 30.64
C GLU A 67 10.67 9.80 29.94
N ASP A 68 10.51 9.59 28.63
CA ASP A 68 9.30 9.94 27.87
C ASP A 68 8.10 9.06 28.25
N LEU A 69 8.32 7.77 28.53
CA LEU A 69 7.29 6.89 29.08
C LEU A 69 6.84 7.32 30.50
N ASN A 70 7.72 8.00 31.24
CA ASN A 70 7.47 8.51 32.59
C ASN A 70 7.18 10.03 32.61
N GLY A 71 7.18 10.70 31.46
CA GLY A 71 7.17 12.14 31.29
C GLY A 71 5.77 12.74 31.38
N ASN A 72 5.68 13.90 32.03
CA ASN A 72 4.44 14.63 32.26
C ASN A 72 3.68 14.96 30.96
N VAL A 73 2.37 14.69 31.02
CA VAL A 73 1.30 15.04 30.07
C VAL A 73 1.50 16.40 29.38
N PRO A 74 1.67 16.44 28.04
CA PRO A 74 1.36 17.63 27.27
C PRO A 74 -0.09 18.01 27.55
N LYS A 75 -0.28 19.21 28.09
CA LYS A 75 -1.59 19.81 28.38
C LYS A 75 -2.44 19.80 27.12
N GLU A 76 -3.75 19.59 27.29
CA GLU A 76 -4.78 19.66 26.24
C GLU A 76 -4.52 20.76 25.19
N SER A 77 -4.00 20.41 24.01
CA SER A 77 -4.15 21.18 22.75
C SER A 77 -3.51 20.46 21.56
N ASP A 78 -4.11 19.37 21.11
CA ASP A 78 -4.06 19.00 19.69
C ASP A 78 -5.45 18.46 19.35
N LYS A 79 -6.43 19.37 19.29
CA LYS A 79 -7.62 19.08 18.51
C LYS A 79 -7.11 19.02 17.08
N PHE A 80 -6.95 17.82 16.53
CA PHE A 80 -6.71 17.66 15.10
C PHE A 80 -7.69 18.58 14.36
N GLU A 81 -7.18 19.41 13.45
CA GLU A 81 -7.99 20.32 12.64
C GLU A 81 -8.25 19.63 11.29
N PRO A 82 -9.26 18.75 11.16
CA PRO A 82 -9.39 17.88 9.99
C PRO A 82 -9.57 18.67 8.70
N THR A 83 -10.26 19.82 8.74
CA THR A 83 -10.40 20.70 7.58
C THR A 83 -9.07 21.28 7.11
N LYS A 84 -8.16 21.61 8.02
CA LYS A 84 -6.82 22.10 7.68
C LYS A 84 -5.95 20.95 7.19
N GLY A 85 -5.96 19.82 7.91
CA GLY A 85 -5.20 18.64 7.55
C GLY A 85 -5.60 18.06 6.19
N PHE A 86 -6.89 18.05 5.85
CA PHE A 86 -7.36 17.66 4.53
C PHE A 86 -6.87 18.61 3.42
N LYS A 87 -6.86 19.92 3.67
CA LYS A 87 -6.29 20.90 2.73
C LYS A 87 -4.78 20.67 2.53
N ASP A 88 -4.06 20.34 3.61
CA ASP A 88 -2.64 20.02 3.53
C ASP A 88 -2.39 18.74 2.72
N ILE A 89 -3.16 17.67 2.95
CA ILE A 89 -3.11 16.44 2.14
C ILE A 89 -3.38 16.76 0.68
N ARG A 90 -4.44 17.52 0.37
CA ARG A 90 -4.77 17.91 -1.01
C ARG A 90 -3.63 18.69 -1.69
N ARG A 91 -2.98 19.61 -0.96
CA ARG A 91 -1.80 20.32 -1.47
C ARG A 91 -0.64 19.35 -1.74
N GLN A 92 -0.40 18.40 -0.85
CA GLN A 92 0.64 17.37 -1.03
C GLN A 92 0.34 16.47 -2.23
N CYS A 93 -0.93 16.10 -2.46
CA CYS A 93 -1.33 15.35 -3.65
C CYS A 93 -1.01 16.09 -4.96
N ALA A 94 -1.21 17.41 -4.99
CA ALA A 94 -0.90 18.25 -6.14
C ALA A 94 0.61 18.39 -6.43
N ASP A 95 1.46 18.10 -5.43
CA ASP A 95 2.92 18.13 -5.58
C ASP A 95 3.50 16.77 -6.01
N LEU A 96 2.72 15.68 -5.90
CA LEU A 96 3.16 14.36 -6.33
C LEU A 96 3.40 14.32 -7.85
N PRO A 97 4.31 13.47 -8.34
CA PRO A 97 4.54 13.27 -9.76
C PRO A 97 3.25 12.94 -10.51
N GLU A 98 3.00 13.63 -11.62
CA GLU A 98 1.82 13.42 -12.47
C GLU A 98 1.70 11.97 -12.97
N ASN A 99 2.82 11.25 -13.10
CA ASN A 99 2.84 9.88 -13.57
C ASN A 99 2.44 8.85 -12.50
N TRP A 100 2.40 9.22 -11.22
CA TRP A 100 2.07 8.27 -10.16
C TRP A 100 0.56 8.06 -10.02
N THR A 101 0.17 6.80 -9.82
CA THR A 101 -1.09 6.44 -9.17
C THR A 101 -0.77 6.09 -7.72
N VAL A 102 -1.49 6.68 -6.77
CA VAL A 102 -1.28 6.45 -5.33
C VAL A 102 -2.61 6.10 -4.68
N ILE A 103 -2.66 4.89 -4.11
CA ILE A 103 -3.82 4.34 -3.41
C ILE A 103 -3.43 3.92 -1.99
N GLN A 104 -4.28 4.22 -1.02
CA GLN A 104 -4.17 3.69 0.34
C GLN A 104 -5.27 2.69 0.62
N LEU A 105 -4.92 1.60 1.32
CA LEU A 105 -5.83 0.60 1.82
C LEU A 105 -5.79 0.61 3.35
N SER A 106 -6.93 0.83 3.99
CA SER A 106 -7.00 0.93 5.45
C SER A 106 -8.18 0.18 6.03
N LYS A 107 -7.92 -0.62 7.06
CA LYS A 107 -8.96 -1.37 7.74
C LYS A 107 -9.77 -0.43 8.63
N ALA A 108 -11.09 -0.43 8.48
CA ALA A 108 -11.97 0.45 9.24
C ALA A 108 -11.96 0.11 10.74
N PHE A 109 -12.28 1.10 11.58
CA PHE A 109 -12.39 0.91 13.03
C PHE A 109 -13.41 -0.16 13.41
N THR A 110 -13.04 -1.01 14.37
CA THR A 110 -13.97 -1.95 15.05
C THR A 110 -14.08 -1.58 16.52
N PRO A 111 -15.30 -1.48 17.10
CA PRO A 111 -15.49 -1.27 18.53
C PRO A 111 -14.89 -2.37 19.41
N ARG A 112 -14.66 -3.57 18.85
CA ARG A 112 -14.09 -4.73 19.55
C ARG A 112 -12.57 -4.66 19.71
N TRP A 113 -11.91 -3.62 19.19
CA TRP A 113 -10.45 -3.53 19.14
C TRP A 113 -9.77 -3.76 20.51
N ASN A 114 -10.40 -3.32 21.60
CA ASN A 114 -9.87 -3.44 22.95
C ASN A 114 -10.04 -4.84 23.57
N GLN A 115 -10.73 -5.74 22.87
CA GLN A 115 -10.97 -7.13 23.28
C GLN A 115 -10.21 -8.13 22.41
N LEU A 116 -9.57 -7.67 21.34
CA LEU A 116 -8.93 -8.51 20.34
C LEU A 116 -7.40 -8.38 20.43
N THR A 117 -6.72 -9.51 20.33
CA THR A 117 -5.27 -9.54 20.07
C THR A 117 -4.98 -9.05 18.65
N HIS A 118 -3.73 -8.66 18.37
CA HIS A 118 -3.33 -8.28 17.01
C HIS A 118 -3.63 -9.38 15.98
N SER A 119 -3.36 -10.65 16.30
CA SER A 119 -3.68 -11.79 15.43
C SER A 119 -5.19 -11.90 15.13
N GLN A 120 -6.04 -11.65 16.13
CA GLN A 120 -7.49 -11.63 15.93
C GLN A 120 -7.96 -10.41 15.13
N LEU A 121 -7.31 -9.24 15.30
CA LEU A 121 -7.59 -8.04 14.51
C LEU A 121 -7.31 -8.24 13.02
N LEU A 122 -6.26 -8.99 12.67
CA LEU A 122 -5.97 -9.34 11.27
C LEU A 122 -7.15 -10.07 10.61
N GLY A 123 -7.77 -11.00 11.34
CA GLY A 123 -8.93 -11.78 10.89
C GLY A 123 -10.29 -11.08 11.09
N GLU A 124 -10.37 -9.94 11.78
CA GLU A 124 -11.65 -9.30 12.09
C GLU A 124 -12.36 -8.84 10.80
N ARG A 125 -13.68 -9.03 10.74
CA ARG A 125 -14.49 -8.63 9.58
C ARG A 125 -14.89 -7.16 9.69
N THR A 126 -14.19 -6.30 8.98
CA THR A 126 -14.51 -4.87 8.87
C THR A 126 -14.47 -4.42 7.42
N ALA A 127 -15.07 -3.26 7.14
CA ALA A 127 -14.85 -2.59 5.87
C ALA A 127 -13.37 -2.22 5.67
N VAL A 128 -12.99 -2.01 4.42
CA VAL A 128 -11.69 -1.46 4.03
C VAL A 128 -11.91 -0.19 3.23
N ASP A 129 -11.33 0.90 3.70
CA ASP A 129 -11.37 2.19 3.02
C ASP A 129 -10.20 2.26 2.02
N LEU A 130 -10.54 2.54 0.76
CA LEU A 130 -9.61 2.85 -0.31
C LEU A 130 -9.55 4.37 -0.49
N VAL A 131 -8.39 4.98 -0.25
CA VAL A 131 -8.19 6.42 -0.49
C VAL A 131 -7.30 6.61 -1.70
N LEU A 132 -7.80 7.26 -2.74
CA LEU A 132 -7.05 7.59 -3.94
C LEU A 132 -6.49 9.01 -3.79
N PHE A 133 -5.16 9.15 -3.77
CA PHE A 133 -4.48 10.44 -3.61
C PHE A 133 -4.04 11.04 -4.94
N SER A 134 -3.56 10.20 -5.85
CA SER A 134 -3.28 10.58 -7.24
C SER A 134 -3.86 9.49 -8.14
N PHE A 135 -4.70 9.91 -9.08
CA PHE A 135 -5.38 9.00 -9.98
C PHE A 135 -5.74 9.72 -11.30
N PRO A 136 -5.95 8.95 -12.38
CA PRO A 136 -6.42 9.44 -13.68
C PRO A 136 -7.73 10.23 -13.58
N ASN A 137 -7.86 11.30 -14.36
CA ASN A 137 -9.05 12.17 -14.40
C ASN A 137 -9.42 12.82 -13.05
N SER A 138 -8.47 12.90 -12.10
CA SER A 138 -8.68 13.55 -10.80
C SER A 138 -9.00 15.05 -10.92
N GLU A 139 -8.70 15.68 -12.06
CA GLU A 139 -9.08 17.07 -12.35
C GLU A 139 -10.60 17.31 -12.34
N LEU A 140 -11.41 16.29 -12.64
CA LEU A 140 -12.88 16.36 -12.54
C LEU A 140 -13.37 16.65 -11.11
N VAL A 141 -12.55 16.33 -10.12
CA VAL A 141 -12.77 16.63 -8.70
C VAL A 141 -11.69 17.57 -8.15
N ALA A 142 -11.12 18.40 -9.04
CA ALA A 142 -10.11 19.41 -8.73
C ALA A 142 -8.88 18.86 -7.97
N GLY A 143 -8.43 17.65 -8.34
CA GLY A 143 -7.30 16.98 -7.73
C GLY A 143 -7.53 16.57 -6.26
N SER A 144 -8.79 16.56 -5.80
CA SER A 144 -9.12 16.16 -4.44
C SER A 144 -8.97 14.65 -4.28
N PRO A 145 -8.42 14.17 -3.15
CA PRO A 145 -8.44 12.75 -2.82
C PRO A 145 -9.88 12.22 -2.76
N LEU A 146 -10.04 10.94 -3.10
CA LEU A 146 -11.33 10.26 -3.20
C LEU A 146 -11.36 9.04 -2.27
N LEU A 147 -12.42 8.87 -1.48
CA LEU A 147 -12.62 7.70 -0.64
C LEU A 147 -13.65 6.75 -1.26
N ILE A 148 -13.29 5.48 -1.38
CA ILE A 148 -14.18 4.36 -1.76
C ILE A 148 -14.17 3.37 -0.61
N ARG A 149 -15.33 3.04 -0.07
CA ARG A 149 -15.46 2.08 1.04
C ARG A 149 -15.86 0.71 0.51
N LEU A 150 -15.05 -0.29 0.80
CA LEU A 150 -15.34 -1.68 0.50
C LEU A 150 -15.94 -2.35 1.72
N GLU A 151 -17.20 -2.77 1.60
CA GLU A 151 -17.82 -3.62 2.61
C GLU A 151 -17.13 -4.98 2.67
N PRO A 152 -17.08 -5.62 3.86
CA PRO A 152 -16.43 -6.91 4.02
C PRO A 152 -17.10 -7.96 3.10
N PRO A 153 -16.34 -8.93 2.58
CA PRO A 153 -16.90 -9.97 1.72
C PRO A 153 -17.97 -10.79 2.46
N GLU A 154 -18.80 -11.46 1.66
CA GLU A 154 -19.85 -12.35 2.16
C GLU A 154 -19.25 -13.55 2.92
N ASP A 155 -18.11 -14.08 2.44
CA ASP A 155 -17.38 -15.15 3.13
C ASP A 155 -16.85 -14.64 4.48
N PRO A 156 -17.38 -15.13 5.62
CA PRO A 156 -16.98 -14.67 6.94
C PRO A 156 -15.56 -15.12 7.30
N GLU A 157 -15.02 -16.14 6.64
CA GLU A 157 -13.68 -16.68 6.91
C GLU A 157 -12.59 -15.99 6.07
N PHE A 158 -12.97 -15.13 5.12
CA PHE A 158 -12.04 -14.53 4.16
C PHE A 158 -10.84 -13.84 4.83
N PHE A 159 -11.09 -12.89 5.75
CA PHE A 159 -10.01 -12.14 6.40
C PHE A 159 -9.11 -13.05 7.25
N ALA A 160 -9.69 -14.05 7.91
CA ALA A 160 -8.95 -15.03 8.71
C ALA A 160 -8.08 -15.93 7.82
N LEU A 161 -8.59 -16.35 6.66
CA LEU A 161 -7.82 -17.12 5.69
C LEU A 161 -6.69 -16.28 5.08
N ALA A 162 -6.99 -15.09 4.60
CA ALA A 162 -6.03 -14.23 3.92
C ALA A 162 -4.90 -13.79 4.87
N SER A 163 -5.21 -13.45 6.13
CA SER A 163 -4.19 -13.09 7.13
C SER A 163 -3.35 -14.26 7.62
N SER A 164 -3.84 -15.49 7.54
CA SER A 164 -3.11 -16.69 8.01
C SER A 164 -2.21 -17.32 6.95
N ILE A 165 -2.19 -16.79 5.72
CA ILE A 165 -1.49 -17.42 4.59
C ILE A 165 0.00 -17.66 4.86
N ALA A 166 0.72 -16.66 5.40
CA ALA A 166 2.15 -16.78 5.69
C ALA A 166 2.44 -17.86 6.75
N VAL A 167 1.61 -17.94 7.79
CA VAL A 167 1.73 -18.94 8.85
C VAL A 167 1.46 -20.35 8.30
N LYS A 168 0.41 -20.50 7.49
CA LYS A 168 0.04 -21.77 6.87
C LYS A 168 1.12 -22.26 5.90
N ILE A 169 1.65 -21.38 5.04
CA ILE A 169 2.74 -21.73 4.12
C ILE A 169 3.99 -22.15 4.90
N LYS A 170 4.34 -21.41 5.96
CA LYS A 170 5.47 -21.78 6.82
C LYS A 170 5.29 -23.16 7.45
N SER A 171 4.09 -23.47 7.94
CA SER A 171 3.76 -24.79 8.49
C SER A 171 3.92 -25.90 7.46
N LEU A 172 3.46 -25.67 6.23
CA LEU A 172 3.59 -26.64 5.14
C LEU A 172 5.05 -26.86 4.74
N LEU A 173 5.89 -25.81 4.75
CA LEU A 173 7.32 -25.94 4.47
C LEU A 173 8.06 -26.78 5.52
N THR A 174 7.62 -26.72 6.78
CA THR A 174 8.18 -27.51 7.89
C THR A 174 7.59 -28.90 8.04
N ASP A 175 6.52 -29.21 7.31
CA ASP A 175 5.86 -30.51 7.40
C ASP A 175 6.73 -31.62 6.78
N GLU A 176 7.07 -32.62 7.59
CA GLU A 176 7.88 -33.78 7.22
C GLU A 176 7.03 -34.91 6.59
N ILE A 177 5.71 -34.86 6.74
CA ILE A 177 4.79 -35.94 6.34
C ILE A 177 4.53 -35.91 4.83
N ASN A 178 4.48 -34.72 4.23
CA ASN A 178 4.12 -34.54 2.82
C ASN A 178 5.34 -34.55 1.88
N THR A 179 5.18 -35.23 0.73
CA THR A 179 6.19 -35.19 -0.34
C THR A 179 6.38 -33.76 -0.86
N SER A 180 7.54 -33.43 -1.42
CA SER A 180 7.81 -32.07 -1.94
C SER A 180 6.80 -31.61 -2.98
N SER A 181 6.32 -32.52 -3.84
CA SER A 181 5.31 -32.21 -4.87
C SER A 181 3.94 -31.89 -4.26
N MET A 182 3.48 -32.69 -3.28
CA MET A 182 2.18 -32.47 -2.64
C MET A 182 2.16 -31.15 -1.86
N ARG A 183 3.26 -30.83 -1.16
CA ARG A 183 3.40 -29.54 -0.46
C ARG A 183 3.28 -28.35 -1.40
N GLN A 184 3.87 -28.43 -2.59
CA GLN A 184 3.80 -27.36 -3.57
C GLN A 184 2.37 -27.15 -4.09
N GLU A 185 1.66 -28.24 -4.42
CA GLU A 185 0.27 -28.18 -4.89
C GLU A 185 -0.68 -27.59 -3.82
N GLU A 186 -0.50 -27.98 -2.55
CA GLU A 186 -1.27 -27.42 -1.43
C GLU A 186 -1.01 -25.91 -1.24
N MET A 187 0.25 -25.47 -1.36
CA MET A 187 0.61 -24.05 -1.29
C MET A 187 0.01 -23.25 -2.44
N GLU A 188 0.13 -23.76 -3.67
CA GLU A 188 -0.45 -23.12 -4.86
C GLU A 188 -1.97 -23.01 -4.77
N THR A 189 -2.63 -24.06 -4.28
CA THR A 189 -4.07 -24.05 -4.02
C THR A 189 -4.47 -23.00 -2.98
N LEU A 190 -3.73 -22.91 -1.87
CA LEU A 190 -3.99 -21.93 -0.81
C LEU A 190 -3.79 -20.49 -1.30
N ILE A 191 -2.68 -20.21 -1.99
CA ILE A 191 -2.37 -18.91 -2.57
C ILE A 191 -3.43 -18.55 -3.62
N GLY A 192 -3.76 -19.48 -4.51
CA GLY A 192 -4.78 -19.30 -5.54
C GLY A 192 -6.16 -18.98 -4.96
N ARG A 193 -6.56 -19.65 -3.88
CA ARG A 193 -7.83 -19.36 -3.17
C ARG A 193 -7.85 -17.95 -2.59
N VAL A 194 -6.76 -17.50 -1.96
CA VAL A 194 -6.67 -16.14 -1.39
C VAL A 194 -6.69 -15.09 -2.51
N ILE A 195 -5.90 -15.28 -3.57
CA ILE A 195 -5.89 -14.35 -4.72
C ILE A 195 -7.28 -14.25 -5.35
N SER A 196 -7.92 -15.38 -5.63
CA SER A 196 -9.28 -15.43 -6.20
C SER A 196 -10.29 -14.74 -5.28
N GLY A 197 -10.20 -14.98 -3.97
CA GLY A 197 -11.04 -14.32 -2.97
C GLY A 197 -10.87 -12.80 -2.97
N ILE A 198 -9.63 -12.29 -3.01
CA ILE A 198 -9.36 -10.85 -3.07
C ILE A 198 -9.94 -10.26 -4.36
N LYS A 199 -9.72 -10.90 -5.52
CA LYS A 199 -10.27 -10.44 -6.80
C LYS A 199 -11.80 -10.37 -6.79
N SER A 200 -12.46 -11.41 -6.28
CA SER A 200 -13.92 -11.45 -6.15
C SER A 200 -14.44 -10.37 -5.19
N TRP A 201 -13.76 -10.18 -4.06
CA TRP A 201 -14.14 -9.16 -3.07
C TRP A 201 -13.99 -7.73 -3.62
N LEU A 202 -12.84 -7.41 -4.21
CA LEU A 202 -12.59 -6.12 -4.89
C LEU A 202 -13.61 -5.89 -6.02
N GLY A 203 -13.96 -6.94 -6.76
CA GLY A 203 -14.91 -6.91 -7.87
C GLY A 203 -14.55 -5.81 -8.87
N PRO A 204 -15.41 -4.82 -9.10
CA PRO A 204 -15.14 -3.75 -10.06
C PRO A 204 -13.93 -2.88 -9.69
N TRP A 205 -13.60 -2.78 -8.40
CA TRP A 205 -12.54 -1.91 -7.90
C TRP A 205 -11.13 -2.48 -8.12
N ILE A 206 -11.00 -3.69 -8.67
CA ILE A 206 -9.71 -4.27 -9.08
C ILE A 206 -8.96 -3.38 -10.09
N VAL A 207 -9.69 -2.60 -10.88
CA VAL A 207 -9.14 -1.63 -11.85
C VAL A 207 -8.29 -0.53 -11.21
N LEU A 208 -8.46 -0.27 -9.91
CA LEU A 208 -7.69 0.74 -9.18
C LEU A 208 -6.24 0.31 -8.96
N PHE A 209 -5.95 -0.99 -9.11
CA PHE A 209 -4.60 -1.55 -9.11
C PHE A 209 -3.94 -1.42 -10.50
N CYS A 210 -4.12 -0.27 -11.12
CA CYS A 210 -3.57 0.09 -12.41
C CYS A 210 -3.09 1.54 -12.40
N GLY A 211 -1.87 1.75 -12.87
CA GLY A 211 -1.26 3.05 -13.05
C GLY A 211 -1.92 3.88 -14.16
N LYS A 212 -1.41 5.10 -14.32
CA LYS A 212 -1.65 5.93 -15.51
C LYS A 212 -0.94 5.29 -16.71
N PHE A 213 -1.53 5.39 -17.90
CA PHE A 213 -0.92 4.82 -19.10
C PHE A 213 0.32 5.61 -19.55
N CYS A 214 1.34 4.88 -19.99
CA CYS A 214 2.61 5.44 -20.45
C CYS A 214 2.65 5.65 -21.96
N ASP A 215 2.11 4.69 -22.72
CA ASP A 215 2.23 4.69 -24.18
C ASP A 215 1.18 5.63 -24.82
N PRO A 216 1.54 6.40 -25.86
CA PRO A 216 0.60 7.33 -26.50
C PRO A 216 -0.68 6.70 -27.04
N ASP A 217 -0.60 5.47 -27.56
CA ASP A 217 -1.77 4.74 -28.09
C ASP A 217 -2.76 4.39 -26.97
N ASP A 218 -2.24 3.98 -25.80
CA ASP A 218 -3.03 3.67 -24.61
C ASP A 218 -3.68 4.94 -24.05
N GLN A 219 -2.95 6.07 -24.05
CA GLN A 219 -3.48 7.38 -23.66
C GLN A 219 -4.56 7.89 -24.61
N GLN A 220 -4.41 7.64 -25.92
CA GLN A 220 -5.43 7.98 -26.91
C GLN A 220 -6.71 7.15 -26.69
N LEU A 221 -6.57 5.85 -26.42
CA LEU A 221 -7.70 5.00 -26.07
C LEU A 221 -8.38 5.49 -24.79
N GLU A 222 -7.61 5.83 -23.76
CA GLU A 222 -8.11 6.38 -22.50
C GLU A 222 -8.89 7.68 -22.71
N ALA A 223 -8.38 8.59 -23.53
CA ALA A 223 -9.07 9.83 -23.88
C ALA A 223 -10.39 9.54 -24.63
N GLU A 224 -10.40 8.60 -25.58
CA GLU A 224 -11.63 8.22 -26.29
C GLU A 224 -12.67 7.61 -25.33
N VAL A 225 -12.25 6.68 -24.47
CA VAL A 225 -13.08 6.07 -23.44
C VAL A 225 -13.64 7.14 -22.50
N PHE A 226 -12.79 8.06 -22.04
CA PHE A 226 -13.18 9.15 -21.16
C PHE A 226 -14.24 10.06 -21.80
N ASN A 227 -14.04 10.48 -23.05
CA ASN A 227 -15.01 11.32 -23.76
C ASN A 227 -16.38 10.65 -23.87
N ARG A 228 -16.43 9.34 -24.17
CA ARG A 228 -17.70 8.58 -24.20
C ARG A 228 -18.37 8.52 -22.82
N VAL A 229 -17.58 8.35 -21.76
CA VAL A 229 -18.09 8.37 -20.38
C VAL A 229 -18.62 9.75 -20.02
N GLU A 230 -17.91 10.81 -20.40
CA GLU A 230 -18.34 12.19 -20.17
C GLU A 230 -19.66 12.48 -20.87
N ASP A 231 -19.78 12.17 -22.17
CA ASP A 231 -21.03 12.33 -22.94
C ASP A 231 -22.19 11.57 -22.28
N PHE A 232 -21.96 10.32 -21.88
CA PHE A 232 -22.95 9.51 -21.18
C PHE A 232 -23.39 10.16 -19.87
N CYS A 233 -22.43 10.65 -19.07
CA CYS A 233 -22.71 11.24 -17.76
C CYS A 233 -23.46 12.57 -17.89
N ILE A 234 -23.09 13.41 -18.87
CA ILE A 234 -23.76 14.69 -19.15
C ILE A 234 -25.21 14.45 -19.58
N ASN A 235 -25.43 13.55 -20.55
CA ASN A 235 -26.76 13.24 -21.06
C ASN A 235 -27.68 12.67 -19.98
N ASN A 236 -27.10 11.90 -19.05
CA ASN A 236 -27.83 11.28 -17.94
C ASN A 236 -27.76 12.06 -16.62
N LYS A 237 -27.30 13.31 -16.65
CA LYS A 237 -27.24 14.23 -15.49
C LYS A 237 -26.58 13.63 -14.24
N ARG A 238 -25.51 12.85 -14.44
CA ARG A 238 -24.75 12.23 -13.36
C ARG A 238 -23.90 13.24 -12.62
N SER A 239 -23.67 13.01 -11.32
CA SER A 239 -22.79 13.86 -10.52
C SER A 239 -21.34 13.78 -11.00
N LYS A 240 -20.53 14.81 -10.71
CA LYS A 240 -19.08 14.76 -11.01
C LYS A 240 -18.37 13.60 -10.32
N ARG A 241 -18.81 13.23 -9.10
CA ARG A 241 -18.33 12.05 -8.39
C ARG A 241 -18.61 10.78 -9.19
N ASN A 242 -19.85 10.58 -9.65
CA ASN A 242 -20.21 9.40 -10.44
C ASN A 242 -19.46 9.38 -11.77
N GLN A 243 -19.30 10.54 -12.43
CA GLN A 243 -18.50 10.65 -13.65
C GLN A 243 -17.05 10.17 -13.42
N VAL A 244 -16.42 10.58 -12.31
CA VAL A 244 -15.07 10.09 -11.94
C VAL A 244 -15.07 8.58 -11.70
N LEU A 245 -16.00 8.06 -10.89
CA LEU A 245 -16.04 6.62 -10.56
C LEU A 245 -16.28 5.74 -11.80
N ILE A 246 -17.21 6.15 -12.68
CA ILE A 246 -17.47 5.48 -13.95
C ILE A 246 -16.22 5.54 -14.83
N SER A 247 -15.54 6.69 -14.89
CA SER A 247 -14.31 6.83 -15.68
C SER A 247 -13.20 5.91 -15.17
N LEU A 248 -13.05 5.74 -13.85
CA LEU A 248 -12.01 4.90 -13.27
C LEU A 248 -12.17 3.43 -13.68
N ILE A 249 -13.41 2.92 -13.72
CA ILE A 249 -13.70 1.55 -14.14
C ILE A 249 -13.65 1.39 -15.66
N ALA A 250 -14.16 2.36 -16.40
CA ALA A 250 -14.21 2.32 -17.86
C ALA A 250 -12.80 2.17 -18.49
N ARG A 251 -11.76 2.66 -17.83
CA ARG A 251 -10.36 2.61 -18.28
C ARG A 251 -9.80 1.20 -18.43
N ARG A 252 -10.24 0.25 -17.59
CA ARG A 252 -9.72 -1.12 -17.54
C ARG A 252 -10.86 -2.14 -17.52
N LEU A 253 -11.81 -1.95 -18.43
CA LEU A 253 -12.93 -2.88 -18.57
C LEU A 253 -12.48 -4.30 -18.96
N ASP A 254 -11.27 -4.47 -19.50
CA ASP A 254 -10.64 -5.78 -19.71
C ASP A 254 -10.44 -6.58 -18.42
N MET A 255 -10.24 -5.91 -17.27
CA MET A 255 -9.98 -6.55 -15.97
C MET A 255 -11.24 -7.01 -15.22
N VAL A 256 -12.43 -6.60 -15.66
CA VAL A 256 -13.69 -6.85 -14.95
C VAL A 256 -14.63 -7.71 -15.79
N ASP A 257 -15.32 -8.63 -15.12
CA ASP A 257 -16.36 -9.44 -15.74
C ASP A 257 -17.73 -8.75 -15.69
N HIS A 258 -18.73 -9.33 -16.35
CA HIS A 258 -20.07 -8.75 -16.42
C HIS A 258 -20.75 -8.68 -15.04
N ALA A 259 -20.47 -9.65 -14.16
CA ALA A 259 -20.98 -9.65 -12.80
C ALA A 259 -20.44 -8.46 -11.99
N SER A 260 -19.15 -8.15 -12.13
CA SER A 260 -18.50 -7.01 -11.48
C SER A 260 -19.01 -5.68 -12.05
N ILE A 261 -19.22 -5.58 -13.37
CA ILE A 261 -19.83 -4.40 -13.99
C ILE A 261 -21.25 -4.18 -13.45
N TYR A 262 -22.06 -5.24 -13.36
CA TYR A 262 -23.41 -5.14 -12.81
C TYR A 262 -23.39 -4.72 -11.33
N ARG A 263 -22.51 -5.32 -10.52
CA ARG A 263 -22.30 -4.94 -9.12
C ARG A 263 -21.95 -3.45 -8.99
N PHE A 264 -21.02 -2.95 -9.80
CA PHE A 264 -20.70 -1.53 -9.82
C PHE A 264 -21.91 -0.65 -10.14
N CYS A 265 -22.73 -1.04 -11.13
CA CYS A 265 -23.91 -0.28 -11.48
C CYS A 265 -24.90 -0.18 -10.30
N CYS A 266 -25.07 -1.27 -9.55
CA CYS A 266 -25.88 -1.29 -8.32
C CYS A 266 -25.27 -0.48 -7.16
N GLU A 267 -23.94 -0.31 -7.12
CA GLU A 267 -23.26 0.50 -6.10
C GLU A 267 -23.38 2.01 -6.38
N ILE A 268 -23.55 2.42 -7.63
CA ILE A 268 -23.58 3.83 -8.05
C ILE A 268 -25.00 4.36 -8.27
N GLU A 269 -25.93 3.50 -8.69
CA GLU A 269 -27.28 3.88 -9.07
C GLU A 269 -28.32 3.13 -8.24
N GLU A 270 -29.34 3.85 -7.76
CA GLU A 270 -30.44 3.26 -6.98
C GLU A 270 -31.59 2.77 -7.87
N ASN A 271 -31.77 3.39 -9.04
CA ASN A 271 -32.90 3.15 -9.93
C ASN A 271 -32.58 2.03 -10.95
N SER A 272 -33.50 1.06 -11.10
CA SER A 272 -33.30 -0.10 -11.99
C SER A 272 -33.13 0.25 -13.47
N GLU A 273 -33.79 1.29 -13.98
CA GLU A 273 -33.60 1.76 -15.36
C GLU A 273 -32.22 2.37 -15.56
N GLN A 274 -31.76 3.14 -14.57
CA GLN A 274 -30.43 3.75 -14.58
C GLN A 274 -29.31 2.71 -14.46
N ILE A 275 -29.49 1.70 -13.60
CA ILE A 275 -28.60 0.54 -13.49
C ILE A 275 -28.50 -0.16 -14.85
N ARG A 276 -29.65 -0.47 -15.48
CA ARG A 276 -29.69 -1.13 -16.78
C ARG A 276 -29.01 -0.30 -17.87
N GLU A 277 -29.22 1.00 -17.88
CA GLU A 277 -28.62 1.91 -18.85
C GLU A 277 -27.09 1.97 -18.70
N LEU A 278 -26.59 2.17 -17.48
CA LEU A 278 -25.15 2.20 -17.19
C LEU A 278 -24.49 0.85 -17.50
N TYR A 279 -25.13 -0.26 -17.11
CA TYR A 279 -24.65 -1.60 -17.44
C TYR A 279 -24.54 -1.81 -18.95
N THR A 280 -25.61 -1.46 -19.69
CA THR A 280 -25.62 -1.58 -21.16
C THR A 280 -24.53 -0.72 -21.80
N PHE A 281 -24.31 0.49 -21.28
CA PHE A 281 -23.25 1.38 -21.76
C PHE A 281 -21.86 0.78 -21.54
N LEU A 282 -21.55 0.33 -20.31
CA LEU A 282 -20.24 -0.23 -19.98
C LEU A 282 -19.94 -1.53 -20.72
N VAL A 283 -20.92 -2.43 -20.86
CA VAL A 283 -20.73 -3.68 -21.63
C VAL A 283 -20.46 -3.37 -23.10
N LYS A 284 -21.25 -2.48 -23.73
CA LYS A 284 -21.00 -2.06 -25.12
C LYS A 284 -19.62 -1.43 -25.29
N LEU A 285 -19.16 -0.66 -24.31
CA LEU A 285 -17.83 -0.06 -24.33
C LEU A 285 -16.73 -1.12 -24.19
N LYS A 286 -16.92 -2.09 -23.29
CA LYS A 286 -16.03 -3.25 -23.12
C LYS A 286 -15.88 -4.01 -24.44
N ASP A 287 -17.00 -4.42 -25.03
CA ASP A 287 -17.01 -5.20 -26.27
C ASP A 287 -16.36 -4.44 -27.43
N ALA A 288 -16.65 -3.13 -27.55
CA ALA A 288 -16.12 -2.33 -28.64
C ALA A 288 -14.63 -1.96 -28.53
N LYS A 289 -14.05 -1.94 -27.32
CA LYS A 289 -12.71 -1.37 -27.07
C LYS A 289 -11.72 -2.31 -26.43
N PHE A 290 -12.17 -3.39 -25.81
CA PHE A 290 -11.32 -4.25 -24.98
C PHE A 290 -11.37 -5.74 -25.38
N GLU A 291 -12.01 -6.11 -26.50
CA GLU A 291 -12.02 -7.49 -27.02
C GLU A 291 -10.64 -7.96 -27.53
N ALA A 292 -9.84 -7.06 -28.14
CA ALA A 292 -8.49 -7.35 -28.59
C ALA A 292 -7.47 -6.85 -27.56
N LEU A 293 -7.04 -7.72 -26.66
CA LEU A 293 -6.22 -7.41 -25.47
C LEU A 293 -4.90 -6.68 -25.80
N PRO A 294 -4.78 -5.36 -25.51
CA PRO A 294 -3.49 -4.71 -25.48
C PRO A 294 -2.80 -5.10 -24.16
N ARG A 295 -1.50 -5.39 -24.21
CA ARG A 295 -0.69 -5.30 -22.98
C ARG A 295 -0.45 -3.82 -22.73
N PHE A 296 -1.29 -3.22 -21.89
CA PHE A 296 -1.14 -1.82 -21.48
C PHE A 296 0.18 -1.61 -20.76
N LYS A 297 0.91 -0.54 -21.10
CA LYS A 297 2.05 -0.09 -20.31
C LYS A 297 1.60 1.02 -19.37
N CYS A 298 1.83 0.82 -18.09
CA CYS A 298 1.40 1.73 -17.03
C CYS A 298 2.60 2.21 -16.22
N PHE A 299 2.51 3.45 -15.73
CA PHE A 299 3.43 3.96 -14.73
C PHE A 299 3.22 3.21 -13.40
N PRO A 300 4.16 3.30 -12.44
CA PRO A 300 4.05 2.60 -11.17
C PRO A 300 2.78 2.96 -10.38
N CYS A 301 2.22 1.97 -9.70
CA CYS A 301 1.14 2.13 -8.74
C CYS A 301 1.70 2.00 -7.32
N LEU A 302 1.65 3.09 -6.56
CA LEU A 302 2.15 3.15 -5.20
C LEU A 302 1.01 2.82 -4.23
N MET A 303 1.19 1.78 -3.44
CA MET A 303 0.22 1.31 -2.45
C MET A 303 0.65 1.71 -1.05
N ILE A 304 -0.21 2.41 -0.34
CA ILE A 304 -0.05 2.67 1.09
C ILE A 304 -0.90 1.67 1.84
N ILE A 305 -0.28 0.74 2.57
CA ILE A 305 -1.00 -0.42 3.11
C ILE A 305 -0.97 -0.40 4.62
N ASP A 306 -2.15 -0.47 5.22
CA ASP A 306 -2.33 -0.69 6.64
C ASP A 306 -1.65 -2.00 7.08
N GLU A 307 -0.95 -1.97 8.22
CA GLU A 307 -0.29 -3.15 8.82
C GLU A 307 -1.24 -4.36 8.97
N LEU A 308 -2.54 -4.11 9.15
CA LEU A 308 -3.55 -5.18 9.27
C LEU A 308 -3.90 -5.87 7.94
N LEU A 309 -3.45 -5.28 6.83
CA LEU A 309 -3.67 -5.73 5.45
C LEU A 309 -2.35 -6.05 4.72
N ASP A 310 -1.20 -5.75 5.33
CA ASP A 310 0.11 -5.88 4.69
C ASP A 310 0.47 -7.34 4.34
N GLY A 311 -0.07 -8.33 5.07
CA GLY A 311 0.16 -9.74 4.76
C GLY A 311 -0.43 -10.23 3.43
N TYR A 312 -1.20 -9.41 2.71
CA TYR A 312 -1.97 -9.85 1.55
C TYR A 312 -1.16 -9.66 0.26
N PRO A 313 -1.33 -10.53 -0.75
CA PRO A 313 -0.59 -10.46 -2.02
C PRO A 313 -1.23 -9.44 -2.99
N TRP A 314 -1.28 -8.16 -2.60
CA TRP A 314 -1.94 -7.09 -3.37
C TRP A 314 -1.39 -6.92 -4.79
N GLU A 315 -0.09 -7.14 -4.98
CA GLU A 315 0.59 -7.08 -6.27
C GLU A 315 0.05 -8.12 -7.27
N MET A 316 -0.58 -9.19 -6.78
CA MET A 316 -1.17 -10.24 -7.63
C MET A 316 -2.52 -9.84 -8.24
N MET A 317 -3.06 -8.66 -7.90
CA MET A 317 -4.30 -8.16 -8.48
C MET A 317 -4.16 -7.79 -9.96
N ASN A 318 -2.96 -7.35 -10.37
CA ASN A 318 -2.65 -7.03 -11.76
C ASN A 318 -1.18 -7.36 -12.09
N LEU A 319 -0.94 -8.53 -12.68
CA LEU A 319 0.42 -9.02 -12.96
C LEU A 319 1.19 -8.21 -14.02
N SER A 320 0.51 -7.33 -14.76
CA SER A 320 1.16 -6.45 -15.75
C SER A 320 1.53 -5.08 -15.17
N GLN A 321 1.23 -4.84 -13.89
CA GLN A 321 1.47 -3.58 -13.20
C GLN A 321 2.69 -3.68 -12.29
N GLU A 322 3.50 -2.63 -12.31
CA GLU A 322 4.57 -2.44 -11.33
C GLU A 322 4.02 -1.77 -10.08
N PHE A 323 4.31 -2.36 -8.92
CA PHE A 323 3.86 -1.86 -7.63
C PHE A 323 5.04 -1.54 -6.72
N THR A 324 4.82 -0.60 -5.82
CA THR A 324 5.66 -0.43 -4.64
C THR A 324 4.77 -0.13 -3.43
N ARG A 325 5.21 -0.55 -2.25
CA ARG A 325 4.51 -0.29 -0.99
C ARG A 325 5.20 0.82 -0.21
N VAL A 326 4.40 1.64 0.46
CA VAL A 326 4.87 2.64 1.43
C VAL A 326 4.01 2.56 2.67
N ALA A 327 4.58 2.80 3.85
CA ALA A 327 3.88 2.59 5.12
C ALA A 327 2.82 3.67 5.42
N SER A 328 3.03 4.91 4.96
CA SER A 328 2.09 6.01 5.15
C SER A 328 2.22 7.06 4.04
N PHE A 329 1.17 7.87 3.87
CA PHE A 329 1.19 9.00 2.94
C PHE A 329 2.25 10.05 3.33
N GLN A 330 2.41 10.30 4.62
CA GLN A 330 3.41 11.24 5.13
C GLN A 330 4.85 10.77 4.83
N MET A 331 5.12 9.46 4.95
CA MET A 331 6.40 8.87 4.57
C MET A 331 6.63 8.97 3.06
N LEU A 332 5.63 8.62 2.24
CA LEU A 332 5.70 8.76 0.79
C LEU A 332 6.05 10.19 0.37
N HIS A 333 5.32 11.17 0.91
CA HIS A 333 5.55 12.58 0.60
C HIS A 333 6.95 13.03 1.05
N SER A 334 7.42 12.60 2.23
CA SER A 334 8.75 12.93 2.74
C SER A 334 9.87 12.36 1.86
N LEU A 335 9.76 11.09 1.47
CA LEU A 335 10.69 10.43 0.55
C LEU A 335 10.69 11.11 -0.83
N PHE A 336 9.50 11.45 -1.33
CA PHE A 336 9.37 12.21 -2.57
C PHE A 336 10.11 13.54 -2.49
N GLN A 337 9.88 14.35 -1.44
CA GLN A 337 10.57 15.63 -1.31
C GLN A 337 12.09 15.50 -1.24
N ALA A 338 12.59 14.48 -0.54
CA ALA A 338 14.02 14.23 -0.40
C ALA A 338 14.67 13.83 -1.73
N HIS A 339 13.93 13.15 -2.61
CA HIS A 339 14.49 12.55 -3.83
C HIS A 339 13.91 13.08 -5.15
N LYS A 340 13.04 14.11 -5.12
CA LYS A 340 12.33 14.59 -6.31
C LYS A 340 13.23 14.95 -7.49
N ALA A 341 14.43 15.48 -7.23
CA ALA A 341 15.40 15.82 -8.27
C ALA A 341 15.90 14.60 -9.07
N ASN A 342 15.83 13.41 -8.47
CA ASN A 342 16.27 12.15 -9.04
C ASN A 342 15.10 11.30 -9.57
N ILE A 343 13.85 11.76 -9.42
CA ILE A 343 12.68 11.04 -9.93
C ILE A 343 12.43 11.48 -11.38
N ARG A 344 12.42 10.51 -12.31
CA ARG A 344 12.15 10.74 -13.74
C ARG A 344 11.19 9.67 -14.26
N ASN A 345 10.17 10.10 -14.99
CA ASN A 345 9.13 9.22 -15.53
C ASN A 345 8.48 8.30 -14.48
N GLY A 346 8.34 8.79 -13.24
CA GLY A 346 7.76 8.03 -12.14
C GLY A 346 8.72 7.08 -11.40
N TYR A 347 10.01 7.03 -11.77
CA TYR A 347 11.00 6.15 -11.15
C TYR A 347 12.10 6.95 -10.45
N LEU A 348 12.62 6.43 -9.34
CA LEU A 348 13.82 6.96 -8.71
C LEU A 348 15.06 6.48 -9.49
N HIS A 349 15.92 7.42 -9.88
CA HIS A 349 17.20 7.13 -10.52
C HIS A 349 18.32 7.27 -9.49
N ILE A 350 19.11 6.20 -9.32
CA ILE A 350 20.25 6.17 -8.41
C ILE A 350 21.53 5.85 -9.17
N SER A 351 22.67 6.31 -8.63
CA SER A 351 23.97 5.82 -9.10
C SER A 351 24.12 4.34 -8.77
N VAL A 352 24.95 3.62 -9.52
CA VAL A 352 25.29 2.21 -9.25
C VAL A 352 26.82 2.04 -9.23
N THR A 353 27.50 3.05 -8.67
CA THR A 353 28.97 3.13 -8.68
C THR A 353 29.61 2.46 -7.47
N ASN A 354 28.98 2.55 -6.30
CA ASN A 354 29.42 1.95 -5.06
C ASN A 354 28.38 0.93 -4.57
N CYS A 355 28.45 -0.27 -5.12
CA CYS A 355 27.48 -1.32 -4.82
C CYS A 355 28.09 -2.40 -3.93
N HIS A 356 27.31 -2.85 -2.96
CA HIS A 356 27.71 -3.86 -1.98
C HIS A 356 26.72 -5.00 -1.93
N ASN A 357 27.22 -6.22 -1.68
CA ASN A 357 26.38 -7.39 -1.45
C ASN A 357 26.91 -8.25 -0.29
N ILE A 358 26.01 -8.67 0.59
CA ILE A 358 26.27 -9.64 1.66
C ILE A 358 25.59 -10.96 1.28
N ILE A 359 26.38 -12.01 1.10
CA ILE A 359 25.94 -13.33 0.62
C ILE A 359 26.19 -14.39 1.70
N ASN A 360 25.12 -15.07 2.10
CA ASN A 360 25.13 -16.22 3.00
C ASN A 360 25.92 -16.00 4.31
N PRO A 361 25.62 -14.94 5.09
CA PRO A 361 26.42 -14.59 6.26
C PRO A 361 26.53 -15.72 7.30
N ASP A 362 25.49 -16.57 7.42
CA ASP A 362 25.43 -17.68 8.37
C ASP A 362 26.02 -19.00 7.85
N LYS A 363 26.58 -19.01 6.63
CA LYS A 363 27.11 -20.21 5.93
C LYS A 363 26.12 -21.37 5.74
N SER A 364 24.82 -21.16 5.91
CA SER A 364 23.80 -22.22 5.84
C SER A 364 23.21 -22.46 4.43
N LEU A 365 23.50 -21.58 3.46
CA LEU A 365 22.93 -21.59 2.11
C LEU A 365 24.01 -21.79 1.02
N THR A 366 24.83 -22.85 1.15
CA THR A 366 26.03 -23.09 0.31
C THR A 366 25.77 -23.13 -1.20
N LYS A 367 24.70 -23.81 -1.64
CA LYS A 367 24.32 -23.87 -3.06
C LYS A 367 23.92 -22.50 -3.62
N MET A 368 23.17 -21.71 -2.85
CA MET A 368 22.79 -20.35 -3.23
C MET A 368 24.03 -19.45 -3.30
N SER A 369 24.92 -19.55 -2.31
CA SER A 369 26.17 -18.78 -2.24
C SER A 369 27.02 -18.99 -3.50
N ALA A 370 27.31 -20.26 -3.86
CA ALA A 370 28.09 -20.57 -5.06
C ALA A 370 27.46 -20.01 -6.36
N ARG A 371 26.14 -20.11 -6.48
CA ARG A 371 25.39 -19.56 -7.64
C ARG A 371 25.50 -18.04 -7.70
N LEU A 372 25.29 -17.35 -6.59
CA LEU A 372 25.34 -15.89 -6.53
C LEU A 372 26.77 -15.38 -6.76
N GLN A 373 27.79 -15.99 -6.17
CA GLN A 373 29.18 -15.64 -6.42
C GLN A 373 29.52 -15.72 -7.92
N THR A 374 29.08 -16.79 -8.59
CA THR A 374 29.26 -16.94 -10.04
C THR A 374 28.54 -15.84 -10.82
N PHE A 375 27.29 -15.53 -10.44
CA PHE A 375 26.50 -14.47 -11.05
C PHE A 375 27.16 -13.09 -10.91
N TYR A 376 27.57 -12.70 -9.70
CA TYR A 376 28.21 -11.40 -9.48
C TYR A 376 29.56 -11.29 -10.16
N LYS A 377 30.35 -12.37 -10.18
CA LYS A 377 31.64 -12.38 -10.88
C LYS A 377 31.48 -12.12 -12.38
N GLU A 378 30.45 -12.69 -12.99
CA GLU A 378 30.19 -12.57 -14.44
C GLU A 378 29.53 -11.23 -14.79
N TRP A 379 28.44 -10.88 -14.10
CA TRP A 379 27.55 -9.78 -14.52
C TRP A 379 27.83 -8.46 -13.80
N TYR A 380 28.38 -8.51 -12.58
CA TYR A 380 28.57 -7.34 -11.73
C TYR A 380 29.93 -7.35 -10.99
N PRO A 381 31.06 -7.45 -11.72
CA PRO A 381 32.38 -7.64 -11.11
C PRO A 381 32.85 -6.46 -10.23
N HIS A 382 32.18 -5.31 -10.32
CA HIS A 382 32.46 -4.11 -9.52
C HIS A 382 31.77 -4.11 -8.15
N PHE A 383 30.82 -5.04 -7.90
CA PHE A 383 30.17 -5.14 -6.59
C PHE A 383 31.16 -5.63 -5.54
N LYS A 384 31.20 -4.96 -4.38
CA LYS A 384 31.96 -5.40 -3.22
C LYS A 384 31.19 -6.50 -2.50
N LEU A 385 31.77 -7.69 -2.38
CA LEU A 385 31.10 -8.87 -1.85
C LEU A 385 31.62 -9.23 -0.45
N ILE A 386 30.70 -9.45 0.50
CA ILE A 386 30.96 -10.15 1.76
C ILE A 386 30.31 -11.52 1.63
N VAL A 387 31.11 -12.58 1.61
CA VAL A 387 30.65 -13.94 1.24
C VAL A 387 30.91 -14.91 2.37
N ASP A 388 29.89 -15.72 2.68
CA ASP A 388 29.98 -16.81 3.64
C ASP A 388 30.54 -16.35 4.99
N GLN A 389 30.25 -15.12 5.41
CA GLN A 389 30.66 -14.62 6.72
C GLN A 389 29.74 -13.47 7.16
N PRO A 390 29.45 -13.34 8.47
CA PRO A 390 28.66 -12.23 8.97
C PRO A 390 29.45 -10.92 8.84
N PRO A 391 28.83 -9.83 8.37
CA PRO A 391 29.44 -8.51 8.45
C PRO A 391 29.58 -8.09 9.91
N THR A 392 30.63 -7.32 10.22
CA THR A 392 30.70 -6.61 11.50
C THR A 392 29.66 -5.49 11.52
N ASN A 393 29.22 -5.07 12.71
CA ASN A 393 28.26 -3.96 12.86
C ASN A 393 28.79 -2.67 12.16
N ALA A 394 30.07 -2.36 12.31
CA ALA A 394 30.72 -1.22 11.63
C ALA A 394 30.72 -1.36 10.09
N GLN A 395 30.97 -2.55 9.56
CA GLN A 395 30.88 -2.79 8.12
C GLN A 395 29.44 -2.63 7.63
N PHE A 396 28.46 -3.19 8.33
CA PHE A 396 27.05 -3.08 7.95
C PHE A 396 26.60 -1.61 7.95
N SER A 397 26.91 -0.87 9.02
CA SER A 397 26.61 0.56 9.16
C SER A 397 27.25 1.40 8.05
N SER A 398 28.56 1.22 7.78
CA SER A 398 29.26 1.91 6.69
C SER A 398 28.64 1.60 5.33
N ILE A 399 28.24 0.34 5.08
CA ILE A 399 27.57 -0.04 3.82
C ILE A 399 26.23 0.69 3.67
N LEU A 400 25.39 0.73 4.71
CA LEU A 400 24.09 1.41 4.64
C LEU A 400 24.22 2.91 4.36
N HIS A 401 25.28 3.53 4.87
CA HIS A 401 25.51 4.97 4.73
C HIS A 401 26.19 5.35 3.40
N GLU A 402 27.14 4.54 2.94
CA GLU A 402 28.03 4.92 1.83
C GLU A 402 27.67 4.24 0.51
N ALA A 403 26.98 3.09 0.53
CA ALA A 403 26.65 2.36 -0.69
C ALA A 403 25.50 3.05 -1.43
N ASP A 404 25.63 3.15 -2.76
CA ASP A 404 24.51 3.54 -3.61
C ASP A 404 23.43 2.44 -3.62
N VAL A 405 23.88 1.18 -3.60
CA VAL A 405 23.04 -0.02 -3.58
C VAL A 405 23.64 -1.05 -2.63
N MET A 406 22.81 -1.55 -1.71
CA MET A 406 23.11 -2.67 -0.85
C MET A 406 22.13 -3.82 -1.13
N ILE A 407 22.66 -5.02 -1.38
CA ILE A 407 21.86 -6.23 -1.56
C ILE A 407 22.22 -7.20 -0.44
N TYR A 408 21.21 -7.73 0.24
CA TYR A 408 21.38 -8.74 1.29
C TYR A 408 20.78 -10.08 0.84
N ASN A 409 21.58 -11.14 0.87
CA ASN A 409 21.21 -12.50 0.50
C ASN A 409 21.49 -13.46 1.67
N GLY A 410 20.63 -13.44 2.69
CA GLY A 410 20.74 -14.29 3.87
C GLY A 410 19.40 -14.56 4.53
N HIS A 411 19.41 -15.09 5.75
CA HIS A 411 18.17 -15.29 6.53
C HIS A 411 17.66 -13.95 7.06
N GLY A 412 16.33 -13.77 7.03
CA GLY A 412 15.66 -12.58 7.55
C GLY A 412 16.04 -11.29 6.81
N SER A 413 16.08 -10.19 7.55
CA SER A 413 16.35 -8.84 7.03
C SER A 413 17.79 -8.35 7.27
N GLY A 414 18.66 -9.15 7.90
CA GLY A 414 20.01 -8.73 8.28
C GLY A 414 20.09 -7.95 9.59
N LEU A 415 18.96 -7.67 10.25
CA LEU A 415 18.88 -6.98 11.55
C LEU A 415 19.54 -7.74 12.70
N GLN A 416 19.92 -9.00 12.51
CA GLN A 416 20.77 -9.71 13.48
C GLN A 416 22.21 -9.20 13.51
N PHE A 417 22.65 -8.42 12.50
CA PHE A 417 24.02 -7.91 12.37
C PHE A 417 24.14 -6.41 12.66
N ILE A 418 23.02 -5.72 12.81
CA ILE A 418 22.95 -4.29 13.12
C ILE A 418 21.72 -4.02 13.99
N ASP A 419 21.90 -3.25 15.06
CA ASP A 419 20.79 -2.85 15.91
C ASP A 419 19.97 -1.73 15.27
N GLY A 420 18.67 -1.71 15.56
CA GLY A 420 17.76 -0.72 15.00
C GLY A 420 18.07 0.73 15.42
N GLU A 421 18.70 0.93 16.57
CA GLU A 421 19.11 2.26 17.04
C GLU A 421 20.21 2.84 16.14
N THR A 422 21.18 2.03 15.74
CA THR A 422 22.21 2.43 14.79
C THR A 422 21.59 2.81 13.44
N ILE A 423 20.60 2.07 12.94
CA ILE A 423 19.89 2.44 11.70
C ILE A 423 19.21 3.81 11.86
N LEU A 424 18.46 4.01 12.96
CA LEU A 424 17.71 5.25 13.22
C LEU A 424 18.61 6.49 13.41
N ARG A 425 19.85 6.32 13.89
CA ARG A 425 20.81 7.44 14.04
C ARG A 425 21.39 7.92 12.71
N HIS A 426 21.23 7.14 11.64
CA HIS A 426 21.80 7.40 10.32
C HIS A 426 20.75 7.79 9.27
N ASP A 427 19.45 7.73 9.61
CA ASP A 427 18.34 8.38 8.89
C ASP A 427 18.20 9.86 9.27
#